data_AF-A0A1A0QJY0-F1
#
_entry.id   AF-A0A1A0QJY0-F1
#
_cell.length_a   1.000
_cell.length_b   1.000
_cell.length_c   1.000
_cell.angle_alpha   90.00
_cell.angle_beta   90.00
_cell.angle_gamma   90.00
#
_symmetry.space_group_name_H-M   'P 1'
#
loop_
_entity.id
_entity.type
_entity.pdbx_description
1 polymer ?
#
loop_
_entity_poly.entity_id
_entity_poly.type
_entity_poly.pdbx_seq_one_letter_code
_entity_poly.pdbx_strand_id
1 'polypeptide(L)'
;MADELGVGPSDLRATSKDLNDVSVRMKNVLSTLQSNLMAEGAAWGDDKMGDGYAKGSAGYLAQKDWVDGSVVVKTDLLDYYSDGLKGSADSFEQQDQP
;
A
#
# COMPACT_ATOMS: atom_id res chain seq x y z
N MET A 1 -35.12 18.88 -12.25
CA MET A 1 -34.80 18.24 -10.97
C MET A 1 -33.38 17.71 -11.11
N ALA A 2 -32.49 17.99 -10.17
CA ALA A 2 -31.14 17.45 -10.23
C ALA A 2 -31.25 15.94 -10.01
N ASP A 3 -30.56 15.15 -10.83
CA ASP A 3 -30.38 13.72 -10.53
C ASP A 3 -29.80 13.61 -9.12
N GLU A 4 -30.43 12.78 -8.30
CA GLU A 4 -30.00 12.54 -6.94
C GLU A 4 -28.63 11.87 -7.01
N LEU A 5 -27.57 12.65 -6.75
CA LEU A 5 -26.20 12.13 -6.62
C LEU A 5 -26.14 11.29 -5.34
N GLY A 6 -26.51 10.02 -5.47
CA GLY A 6 -26.44 9.02 -4.41
C GLY A 6 -25.37 7.99 -4.70
N VAL A 7 -24.68 7.53 -3.66
CA VAL A 7 -23.73 6.41 -3.72
C VAL A 7 -24.38 5.24 -3.00
N GLY A 8 -24.58 4.11 -3.69
CA GLY A 8 -25.23 2.94 -3.09
C GLY A 8 -24.24 2.05 -2.30
N PRO A 9 -24.74 1.17 -1.41
CA PRO A 9 -23.89 0.18 -0.73
C PRO A 9 -23.06 -0.69 -1.69
N SER A 10 -23.61 -1.01 -2.88
CA SER A 10 -22.90 -1.74 -3.93
C SER A 10 -21.67 -0.99 -4.46
N ASP A 11 -21.79 0.32 -4.66
CA ASP A 11 -20.72 1.16 -5.21
C ASP A 11 -19.59 1.33 -4.18
N LEU A 12 -19.97 1.50 -2.91
CA LEU A 12 -19.03 1.55 -1.79
C LEU A 12 -18.26 0.23 -1.67
N ARG A 13 -18.93 -0.92 -1.80
CA ARG A 13 -18.27 -2.23 -1.77
C ARG A 13 -17.38 -2.48 -2.97
N ALA A 14 -17.81 -2.09 -4.16
CA ALA A 14 -16.99 -2.21 -5.36
C ALA A 14 -15.69 -1.40 -5.20
N THR A 15 -15.81 -0.15 -4.78
CA THR A 15 -14.64 0.72 -4.54
C THR A 15 -13.75 0.20 -3.41
N SER A 16 -14.34 -0.28 -2.32
CA SER A 16 -13.60 -0.94 -1.22
C SER A 16 -12.74 -2.10 -1.73
N LYS A 17 -13.35 -2.99 -2.53
CA LYS A 17 -12.66 -4.13 -3.15
C LYS A 17 -11.50 -3.66 -4.03
N ASP A 18 -11.72 -2.67 -4.89
CA ASP A 18 -10.69 -2.17 -5.80
C ASP A 18 -9.48 -1.59 -5.04
N LEU A 19 -9.73 -0.83 -3.97
CA LEU A 19 -8.66 -0.28 -3.12
C LEU A 19 -7.88 -1.39 -2.41
N ASN A 20 -8.57 -2.41 -1.88
CA ASN A 20 -7.91 -3.54 -1.25
C ASN A 20 -7.09 -4.37 -2.26
N ASP A 21 -7.61 -4.60 -3.46
CA ASP A 21 -6.92 -5.33 -4.52
C ASP A 21 -5.61 -4.62 -4.91
N VAL A 22 -5.61 -3.29 -5.00
CA VAL A 22 -4.41 -2.49 -5.25
C VAL A 22 -3.43 -2.58 -4.07
N SER A 23 -3.91 -2.45 -2.84
CA SER A 23 -3.10 -2.58 -1.62
C SER A 23 -2.37 -3.92 -1.58
N VAL A 24 -3.10 -5.02 -1.79
CA VAL A 24 -2.55 -6.39 -1.81
C VAL A 24 -1.49 -6.54 -2.90
N ARG A 25 -1.74 -6.04 -4.12
CA ARG A 25 -0.74 -6.10 -5.20
C ARG A 25 0.53 -5.34 -4.86
N MET A 26 0.42 -4.14 -4.28
CA MET A 26 1.58 -3.35 -3.86
C MET A 26 2.39 -4.07 -2.77
N LYS A 27 1.73 -4.64 -1.76
CA LYS A 27 2.38 -5.45 -0.71
C LYS A 27 3.11 -6.66 -1.30
N ASN A 28 2.50 -7.35 -2.25
CA ASN A 28 3.12 -8.51 -2.91
C ASN A 28 4.36 -8.13 -3.72
N VAL A 29 4.32 -7.02 -4.46
CA VAL A 29 5.49 -6.50 -5.19
C VAL A 29 6.62 -6.16 -4.22
N LEU A 30 6.32 -5.44 -3.14
CA LEU A 30 7.30 -5.09 -2.12
C LEU A 30 7.91 -6.33 -1.47
N SER A 31 7.08 -7.30 -1.07
CA SER A 31 7.54 -8.56 -0.46
C SER A 31 8.45 -9.35 -1.41
N THR A 32 8.12 -9.40 -2.69
CA THR A 32 8.94 -10.06 -3.71
C THR A 32 10.29 -9.35 -3.86
N LEU A 33 10.27 -8.02 -3.94
CA LEU A 33 11.50 -7.21 -4.03
C LEU A 33 12.39 -7.41 -2.81
N GLN A 34 11.83 -7.35 -1.60
CA GLN A 34 12.57 -7.57 -0.35
C GLN A 34 13.22 -8.96 -0.32
N SER A 35 12.46 -9.99 -0.70
CA SER A 35 12.95 -11.38 -0.75
C SER A 35 14.12 -11.53 -1.73
N ASN A 36 13.98 -10.99 -2.95
CA ASN A 36 15.03 -11.05 -3.97
C ASN A 36 16.31 -10.33 -3.50
N LEU A 37 16.16 -9.12 -2.94
CA LEU A 37 17.30 -8.35 -2.43
C LEU A 37 18.01 -9.04 -1.26
N MET A 38 17.27 -9.74 -0.40
CA MET A 38 17.87 -10.54 0.68
C MET A 38 18.64 -11.74 0.13
N ALA A 39 18.14 -12.38 -0.93
CA ALA A 39 18.78 -13.53 -1.56
C ALA A 39 20.07 -13.15 -2.31
N GLU A 40 20.12 -11.97 -2.94
CA GLU A 40 21.31 -11.48 -3.65
C GLU A 40 22.42 -10.99 -2.72
N GLY A 41 22.07 -10.47 -1.54
CA GLY A 41 23.02 -9.88 -0.61
C GLY A 41 23.53 -8.51 -1.06
N ALA A 42 24.62 -8.04 -0.43
CA ALA A 42 25.21 -6.76 -0.78
C ALA A 42 25.96 -6.86 -2.13
N ALA A 43 25.59 -5.99 -3.08
CA ALA A 43 26.28 -5.88 -4.36
C ALA A 43 27.56 -5.03 -4.30
N TRP A 44 27.94 -4.57 -3.10
CA TRP A 44 29.10 -3.72 -2.84
C TRP A 44 30.04 -4.40 -1.83
N GLY A 45 31.34 -4.07 -1.91
CA GLY A 45 32.33 -4.50 -0.93
C GLY A 45 32.43 -3.59 0.28
N ASP A 46 33.30 -3.95 1.23
CA ASP A 46 33.55 -3.17 2.46
C ASP A 46 34.62 -2.07 2.29
N ASP A 47 34.94 -1.69 1.05
CA ASP A 47 35.89 -0.62 0.78
C ASP A 47 35.23 0.77 0.86
N LYS A 48 36.05 1.82 0.78
CA LYS A 48 35.56 3.21 0.85
C LYS A 48 34.50 3.52 -0.21
N MET A 49 34.56 2.88 -1.39
CA MET A 49 33.58 3.08 -2.45
C MET A 49 32.26 2.40 -2.12
N GLY A 50 32.30 1.15 -1.65
CA GLY A 50 31.12 0.41 -1.21
C GLY A 50 30.43 1.05 -0.02
N ASP A 51 31.20 1.51 0.98
CA ASP A 51 30.66 2.28 2.10
C ASP A 51 30.00 3.59 1.65
N GLY A 52 30.64 4.32 0.72
CA GLY A 52 30.08 5.55 0.16
C GLY A 52 28.78 5.33 -0.60
N TYR A 53 28.70 4.24 -1.37
CA TYR A 53 27.50 3.84 -2.10
C TYR A 53 26.37 3.40 -1.17
N ALA A 54 26.67 2.57 -0.17
CA ALA A 54 25.66 1.90 0.63
C ALA A 54 25.16 2.74 1.81
N LYS A 55 26.09 3.35 2.56
CA LYS A 55 25.83 3.94 3.90
C LYS A 55 25.75 5.46 3.91
N GLY A 56 25.91 6.12 2.76
CA GLY A 56 25.68 7.57 2.65
C GLY A 56 24.26 7.96 3.10
N SER A 57 24.05 9.21 3.49
CA SER A 57 22.72 9.71 3.91
C SER A 57 21.64 9.57 2.83
N ALA A 58 22.03 9.57 1.56
CA ALA A 58 21.18 9.23 0.41
C ALA A 58 21.70 7.95 -0.31
N GLY A 59 22.45 7.12 0.40
CA GLY A 59 23.00 5.87 -0.11
C GLY A 59 21.93 4.81 -0.34
N TYR A 60 22.33 3.68 -0.92
CA TYR A 60 21.42 2.62 -1.31
C TYR A 60 20.54 2.11 -0.15
N LEU A 61 21.10 1.95 1.04
CA LEU A 61 20.34 1.46 2.21
C LEU A 61 19.26 2.46 2.64
N ALA A 62 19.60 3.74 2.70
CA ALA A 62 18.63 4.79 3.04
C ALA A 62 17.49 4.88 2.01
N GLN A 63 17.80 4.73 0.71
CA GLN A 63 16.79 4.71 -0.35
C GLN A 63 15.91 3.47 -0.27
N LYS A 64 16.49 2.29 0.02
CA LYS A 64 15.75 1.05 0.23
C LYS A 64 14.74 1.21 1.37
N ASP A 65 15.18 1.71 2.53
CA ASP A 65 14.32 1.92 3.70
C ASP A 65 13.22 2.95 3.42
N TRP A 66 13.54 4.01 2.67
CA TRP A 66 12.55 5.00 2.26
C TRP A 66 11.48 4.41 1.33
N VAL A 67 11.88 3.64 0.32
CA VAL A 67 10.94 2.98 -0.60
C VAL A 67 10.04 2.03 0.18
N ASP A 68 10.63 1.19 1.03
CA ASP A 68 9.91 0.23 1.89
C ASP A 68 8.84 0.92 2.74
N GLY A 69 9.25 1.91 3.54
CA GLY A 69 8.34 2.67 4.39
C GLY A 69 7.27 3.42 3.59
N SER A 70 7.63 3.99 2.43
CA SER A 70 6.67 4.74 1.60
C SER A 70 5.57 3.85 1.01
N VAL A 71 5.90 2.61 0.64
CA VAL A 71 4.93 1.65 0.13
C VAL A 71 4.02 1.19 1.26
N VAL A 72 4.58 0.87 2.44
CA VAL A 72 3.80 0.47 3.62
C VAL A 72 2.76 1.53 3.98
N VAL A 73 3.17 2.79 4.14
CA VAL A 73 2.26 3.90 4.49
C VAL A 73 1.13 4.06 3.46
N LYS A 74 1.42 3.89 2.16
CA LYS A 74 0.41 3.98 1.11
C LYS A 74 -0.56 2.81 1.16
N THR A 75 -0.07 1.59 1.39
CA THR A 75 -0.92 0.41 1.47
C THR A 75 -1.81 0.43 2.70
N ASP A 76 -1.31 0.94 3.83
CA ASP A 76 -2.11 1.13 5.04
C ASP A 76 -3.24 2.14 4.82
N LEU A 77 -2.99 3.20 4.06
CA LEU A 77 -4.01 4.17 3.69
C LEU A 77 -5.10 3.57 2.78
N LEU A 78 -4.70 2.73 1.82
CA LEU A 78 -5.64 2.02 0.94
C LEU A 78 -6.50 1.03 1.73
N ASP A 79 -5.91 0.29 2.65
CA ASP A 79 -6.64 -0.63 3.54
C ASP A 79 -7.64 0.13 4.42
N TYR A 80 -7.19 1.23 5.04
CA TYR A 80 -8.05 2.07 5.87
C TYR A 80 -9.28 2.58 5.10
N TYR A 81 -9.09 3.07 3.87
CA TYR A 81 -10.22 3.51 3.04
C TYR A 81 -11.09 2.35 2.57
N SER A 82 -10.50 1.22 2.20
CA SER A 82 -11.25 0.00 1.88
C SER A 82 -12.18 -0.40 3.03
N ASP A 83 -11.65 -0.47 4.25
CA ASP A 83 -12.40 -0.88 5.43
C ASP A 83 -13.50 0.14 5.78
N GLY A 84 -13.19 1.44 5.69
CA GLY A 84 -14.16 2.51 5.92
C GLY A 84 -15.34 2.48 4.94
N LEU A 85 -15.08 2.24 3.65
CA LEU A 85 -16.12 2.11 2.63
C LEU A 85 -16.98 0.86 2.85
N LYS A 86 -16.35 -0.27 3.18
CA LYS A 86 -17.06 -1.51 3.51
C LYS A 86 -17.97 -1.33 4.73
N GLY A 87 -17.44 -0.74 5.80
CA GLY A 87 -18.22 -0.47 7.02
C GLY A 87 -19.39 0.50 6.78
N SER A 88 -19.20 1.48 5.89
CA SER A 88 -20.28 2.40 5.48
C SER A 88 -21.38 1.67 4.69
N ALA A 89 -21.00 0.79 3.76
CA ALA A 89 -21.95 -0.05 3.03
C ALA A 89 -22.76 -0.95 3.97
N ASP A 90 -22.08 -1.61 4.91
CA ASP A 90 -22.71 -2.46 5.93
C ASP A 90 -23.68 -1.65 6.81
N SER A 91 -23.34 -0.41 7.14
CA SER A 91 -24.18 0.49 7.95
C SER A 91 -25.43 0.96 7.20
N PHE A 92 -25.30 1.28 5.90
CA PHE A 92 -26.44 1.69 5.08
C PHE A 92 -27.45 0.57 4.92
N GLU A 93 -26.99 -0.65 4.63
CA GLU A 93 -27.89 -1.81 4.50
C GLU A 93 -28.59 -2.19 5.80
N GLN A 94 -27.94 -1.99 6.96
CA GLN A 94 -28.60 -2.20 8.25
C GLN A 94 -29.68 -1.16 8.52
N GLN A 95 -29.47 0.10 8.10
CA GLN A 95 -30.47 1.17 8.27
C GLN A 95 -31.64 1.05 7.28
N ASP A 96 -31.43 0.41 6.13
CA ASP A 96 -32.47 0.13 5.14
C ASP A 96 -33.35 -1.09 5.50
N GLN A 97 -33.02 -1.84 6.55
CA GLN A 97 -33.85 -2.95 7.03
C GLN A 97 -35.00 -2.43 7.92
N PRO A 98 -36.26 -2.82 7.63
CA PRO A 98 -37.45 -2.33 8.33
C PRO A 98 -37.63 -2.84 9.76
#